data_AF-A0A5B0PIN6-F1
#
_entry.id   AF-A0A5B0PIN6-F1
#
_cell.length_a   1.000
_cell.length_b   1.000
_cell.length_c   1.000
_cell.angle_alpha   90.00
_cell.angle_beta   90.00
_cell.angle_gamma   90.00
#
_symmetry.space_group_name_H-M   'P 1'
#
loop_
_entity.id
_entity.type
_entity.pdbx_description
1 polymer ?
#
loop_
_entity_poly.entity_id
_entity_poly.type
_entity_poly.pdbx_seq_one_letter_code
_entity_poly.pdbx_strand_id
1 'polypeptide(L)' 'MATEFSSRPLGWDKTYALKHVEKAGFKEIHFFGDKTYKGGNDHEIYEDSRTIGHPVTCPEDTIKILKELFSI' A
#
# COMPACT_ATOMS: atom_id res chain seq x y z
N MET A 1 16.59 12.77 7.78
CA MET A 1 17.11 11.48 8.30
C MET A 1 15.97 10.82 9.06
N ALA A 2 15.52 9.63 8.66
CA ALA A 2 14.54 8.89 9.46
C ALA A 2 15.27 8.33 10.69
N THR A 3 14.83 8.73 11.89
CA THR A 3 15.53 8.50 13.15
C THR A 3 15.11 7.22 13.87
N GLU A 4 14.21 6.41 13.31
CA GLU A 4 13.70 5.21 13.98
C GLU A 4 13.60 4.02 13.01
N PHE A 5 14.33 2.95 13.35
CA PHE A 5 14.23 1.65 12.68
C PHE A 5 13.26 0.77 13.48
N SER A 6 12.14 0.39 12.87
CA SER A 6 11.17 -0.52 13.49
C SER A 6 11.58 -1.97 13.19
N SER A 7 12.20 -2.64 14.16
CA SER A 7 12.41 -4.08 14.11
C SER A 7 11.07 -4.78 14.34
N ARG A 8 10.66 -5.60 13.38
CA ARG A 8 9.40 -6.36 13.42
C ARG A 8 9.67 -7.81 13.01
N PRO A 9 8.88 -8.78 13.53
CA PRO A 9 8.93 -10.15 13.04
C PRO A 9 8.71 -10.22 11.52
N LEU A 10 9.24 -11.25 10.87
CA LEU A 10 8.97 -11.51 9.46
C LEU A 10 7.44 -11.61 9.23
N GLY A 11 6.93 -10.92 8.21
CA GLY A 11 5.49 -10.89 7.88
C GLY A 11 4.66 -9.91 8.73
N TRP A 12 5.30 -9.05 9.53
CA TRP A 12 4.66 -7.91 10.21
C TRP A 12 4.88 -6.59 9.46
N ASP A 13 5.25 -6.66 8.19
CA ASP A 13 5.12 -5.54 7.26
C ASP A 13 3.62 -5.26 6.96
N LYS A 14 3.35 -4.30 6.08
CA LYS A 14 1.97 -3.83 5.84
C LYS A 14 1.06 -4.93 5.27
N THR A 15 1.59 -6.00 4.66
CA THR A 15 0.80 -7.15 4.18
C THR A 15 0.06 -7.86 5.31
N TYR A 16 0.50 -7.70 6.57
CA TYR A 16 -0.19 -8.24 7.75
C TYR A 16 -1.66 -7.82 7.82
N ALA A 17 -2.01 -6.62 7.36
CA ALA A 17 -3.39 -6.15 7.34
C ALA A 17 -4.27 -6.94 6.35
N LEU A 18 -3.70 -7.43 5.24
CA LEU A 18 -4.47 -8.08 4.17
C LEU A 18 -5.16 -9.36 4.62
N LYS A 19 -4.63 -10.08 5.62
CA LYS A 19 -5.28 -11.28 6.20
C LYS A 19 -6.64 -11.00 6.85
N HIS A 20 -6.91 -9.73 7.17
CA HIS A 20 -8.18 -9.27 7.72
C HIS A 20 -9.09 -8.73 6.62
N VAL A 21 -8.51 -8.03 5.63
CA VAL A 21 -9.25 -7.40 4.53
C VAL A 21 -9.73 -8.41 3.51
N GLU A 22 -8.95 -9.45 3.20
CA GLU A 22 -9.30 -10.48 2.20
C GLU A 22 -10.61 -11.21 2.54
N LYS A 23 -10.93 -11.33 3.83
CA LYS A 23 -12.13 -12.00 4.33
C LYS A 23 -13.40 -11.17 4.18
N ALA A 24 -13.29 -9.88 3.87
CA ALA A 24 -14.43 -8.98 3.72
C ALA A 24 -15.12 -9.09 2.36
N GLY A 25 -14.58 -9.86 1.41
CA GLY A 25 -15.21 -10.10 0.11
C GLY A 25 -15.14 -8.91 -0.86
N PHE A 26 -14.13 -8.05 -0.72
CA PHE A 26 -13.88 -6.97 -1.69
C PHE A 26 -13.48 -7.57 -3.05
N LYS A 27 -14.04 -6.99 -4.13
CA LYS A 27 -13.67 -7.36 -5.50
C LYS A 27 -12.23 -6.95 -5.82
N GLU A 28 -11.84 -5.75 -5.37
CA GLU A 28 -10.55 -5.12 -5.63
C GLU A 28 -10.07 -4.44 -4.34
N ILE A 29 -8.77 -4.53 -4.05
CA ILE A 29 -8.12 -3.83 -2.93
C ILE A 29 -7.10 -2.87 -3.55
N HIS A 30 -7.36 -1.57 -3.47
CA HIS A 30 -6.43 -0.55 -3.97
C HIS A 30 -5.51 -0.09 -2.85
N PHE A 31 -4.20 -0.16 -3.06
CA PHE A 31 -3.20 0.32 -2.11
C PHE A 31 -2.45 1.53 -2.69
N PHE A 32 -2.33 2.62 -1.93
CA PHE A 32 -1.62 3.83 -2.33
C PHE A 32 -0.42 4.03 -1.38
N GLY A 33 0.79 4.18 -1.91
CA GLY A 33 2.00 4.30 -1.09
C GLY A 33 3.13 5.08 -1.75
N ASP A 34 3.97 5.72 -0.94
CA ASP A 34 5.09 6.56 -1.39
C ASP A 34 6.44 5.85 -1.35
N LYS A 35 6.57 4.78 -0.56
CA LYS A 35 7.82 4.03 -0.40
C LYS A 35 7.70 2.60 -0.94
N THR A 36 7.28 2.50 -2.20
CA THR A 36 7.00 1.23 -2.89
C THR A 36 8.24 0.58 -3.52
N TYR A 37 9.36 1.30 -3.58
CA TYR A 37 10.64 0.76 -4.04
C TYR A 37 11.17 -0.34 -3.11
N LYS A 38 11.97 -1.28 -3.63
CA LYS A 38 12.56 -2.37 -2.83
C LYS A 38 13.31 -1.85 -1.60
N GLY A 39 12.89 -2.28 -0.41
CA GLY A 39 13.42 -1.83 0.89
C GLY A 39 12.69 -0.62 1.49
N GLY A 40 11.75 -0.01 0.75
CA GLY A 40 10.78 0.93 1.29
C GLY A 40 9.70 0.21 2.09
N ASN A 41 9.08 0.90 3.04
CA ASN A 41 8.15 0.26 3.99
C ASN A 41 6.76 -0.05 3.41
N ASP A 42 6.48 0.34 2.15
CA ASP A 42 5.28 -0.01 1.41
C ASP A 42 5.51 -1.12 0.38
N HIS A 43 6.77 -1.53 0.16
CA HIS A 43 7.14 -2.41 -0.94
C HIS A 43 6.37 -3.73 -0.93
N GLU A 44 6.34 -4.41 0.22
CA GLU A 44 5.73 -5.73 0.33
C GLU A 44 4.22 -5.70 0.07
N ILE A 45 3.50 -4.68 0.56
CA ILE A 45 2.05 -4.56 0.32
C ILE A 45 1.75 -4.08 -1.09
N TYR A 46 2.61 -3.23 -1.67
CA TYR A 46 2.47 -2.75 -3.04
C TYR A 46 2.64 -3.87 -4.08
N GLU A 47 3.58 -4.79 -3.85
CA GLU A 47 3.82 -5.95 -4.72
C GLU A 47 2.90 -7.14 -4.39
N ASP A 48 2.12 -7.11 -3.31
CA ASP A 48 1.23 -8.20 -2.93
C ASP A 48 0.12 -8.36 -3.98
N SER A 49 0.01 -9.57 -4.55
CA SER A 49 -0.96 -9.93 -5.58
C SER A 49 -2.43 -9.69 -5.22
N ARG A 50 -2.76 -9.53 -3.93
CA ARG A 50 -4.11 -9.19 -3.47
C ARG A 50 -4.45 -7.72 -3.65
N THR A 51 -3.47 -6.87 -3.97
CA THR A 51 -3.64 -5.43 -4.12
C THR A 51 -3.43 -4.98 -5.56
N ILE A 52 -4.08 -3.87 -5.91
CA ILE A 52 -3.74 -3.03 -7.06
C ILE A 52 -2.96 -1.85 -6.49
N GLY A 53 -1.64 -1.88 -6.66
CA GLY A 53 -0.73 -0.87 -6.12
C GLY A 53 -0.67 0.41 -6.97
N HIS A 54 -0.77 1.55 -6.30
CA HIS A 54 -0.68 2.90 -6.86
C HIS A 54 0.50 3.63 -6.22
N PRO A 55 1.66 3.75 -6.90
CA PRO A 55 2.78 4.50 -6.36
C PRO A 55 2.46 6.00 -6.45
N VAL A 56 2.68 6.73 -5.35
CA VAL A 56 2.42 8.17 -5.27
C VAL A 56 3.64 8.89 -4.70
N THR A 57 3.83 10.16 -5.02
CA THR A 57 4.96 10.95 -4.47
C THR A 57 4.50 12.04 -3.51
N CYS A 58 3.22 12.41 -3.60
CA CYS A 58 2.59 13.38 -2.72
C CYS A 58 1.08 13.09 -2.58
N PRO A 59 0.38 13.74 -1.63
CA PRO A 59 -1.06 13.59 -1.47
C PRO A 59 -1.86 13.94 -2.74
N GLU A 60 -1.39 14.89 -3.55
CA GLU A 60 -2.06 15.33 -4.78
C GLU A 60 -2.12 14.21 -5.83
N ASP A 61 -1.09 13.37 -5.92
CA ASP A 61 -1.10 12.19 -6.80
C ASP A 61 -2.20 11.22 -6.39
N THR A 62 -2.38 11.00 -5.09
CA THR A 62 -3.46 10.14 -4.57
C THR A 62 -4.82 10.70 -4.98
N ILE A 63 -5.04 12.00 -4.82
CA ILE A 63 -6.30 12.66 -5.22
C ILE A 63 -6.53 12.50 -6.72
N LYS A 64 -5.50 12.72 -7.54
CA LYS A 64 -5.61 12.57 -8.99
C LYS A 64 -6.03 11.15 -9.39
N ILE A 65 -5.38 10.13 -8.84
CA ILE A 65 -5.70 8.74 -9.15
C ILE A 65 -7.11 8.38 -8.67
N LEU A 66 -7.53 8.86 -7.49
CA LEU A 66 -8.90 8.66 -7.01
C LEU A 66 -9.94 9.28 -7.95
N LYS A 67 -9.69 10.48 -8.47
CA LYS A 67 -10.57 11.12 -9.47
C LYS A 67 -10.66 10.29 -10.75
N GLU A 68 -9.54 9.76 -11.22
CA GLU A 68 -9.50 8.90 -12.42
C GLU A 68 -10.25 7.57 -12.19
N LEU A 69 -10.02 6.90 -11.06
CA LEU A 69 -10.63 5.61 -10.72
C LEU A 69 -12.15 5.70 -10.53
N PHE A 70 -12.62 6.76 -9.87
CA PHE A 70 -14.03 6.91 -9.53
C PHE A 70 -14.78 7.88 -10.44
N SER A 71 -14.09 8.49 -11.42
CA SER A 71 -14.66 9.46 -12.36
C SER A 71 -15.38 10.62 -11.65
N ILE A 72 -14.72 11.20 -10.64
CA ILE A 72 -15.23 12.30 -9.78
C ILE A 72 -14.44 13.59 -9.91
#